data_AF-A0A958FMS0-F1
#
_entry.id   AF-A0A958FMS0-F1
#
_cell.length_a   1.000
_cell.length_b   1.000
_cell.length_c   1.000
_cell.angle_alpha   90.00
_cell.angle_beta   90.00
_cell.angle_gamma   90.00
#
_symmetry.space_group_name_H-M   'P 1'
#
loop_
_entity.id
_entity.type
_entity.pdbx_description
1 polymer ?
#
loop_
_entity_poly.entity_id
_entity_poly.type
_entity_poly.pdbx_seq_one_letter_code
_entity_poly.pdbx_strand_id
1 'polypeptide(L)'
;KVACPVLALNGEKDLQVPPKENLDAIAAALKAGGNKDFTVQELSGLNHLFQTADTGAPKEYAHIEETFAPSAMALISDWIRKEAAL
;
A
#
# COMPACT_ATOMS: atom_id res chain seq x y z
N LYS A 1 -13.61 -5.68 15.31
CA LYS A 1 -12.59 -6.64 14.81
C LYS A 1 -12.87 -6.89 13.33
N VAL A 2 -11.84 -6.88 12.48
CA VAL A 2 -11.98 -7.15 11.04
C VAL A 2 -11.82 -8.65 10.81
N ALA A 3 -12.75 -9.26 10.06
CA ALA A 3 -12.82 -10.71 9.87
C ALA A 3 -12.64 -11.15 8.40
N CYS A 4 -12.44 -10.21 7.48
CA CYS A 4 -12.11 -10.49 6.09
C CYS A 4 -10.60 -10.42 5.85
N PRO A 5 -10.09 -10.99 4.74
CA PRO A 5 -8.73 -10.76 4.29
C PRO A 5 -8.45 -9.27 4.13
N VAL A 6 -7.23 -8.84 4.49
CA VAL A 6 -6.82 -7.42 4.40
C VAL A 6 -5.52 -7.29 3.62
N LEU A 7 -5.51 -6.39 2.64
CA LEU A 7 -4.29 -5.90 2.00
C LEU A 7 -4.04 -4.46 2.45
N ALA A 8 -2.91 -4.23 3.14
CA ALA A 8 -2.45 -2.90 3.54
C ALA A 8 -1.18 -2.52 2.78
N LEU A 9 -1.21 -1.39 2.07
CA LEU A 9 -0.13 -0.91 1.21
C LEU A 9 0.19 0.55 1.52
N ASN A 10 1.47 0.89 1.48
CA ASN A 10 1.96 2.27 1.40
C ASN A 10 3.12 2.35 0.41
N GLY A 11 3.33 3.51 -0.22
CA GLY A 11 4.53 3.78 -0.99
C GLY A 11 5.74 4.06 -0.09
N GLU A 12 6.91 3.54 -0.46
CA GLU A 12 8.19 3.79 0.25
C GLU A 12 8.48 5.29 0.42
N LYS A 13 8.11 6.10 -0.58
CA LYS A 13 8.32 7.56 -0.61
C LYS A 13 7.09 8.33 -0.14
N ASP A 14 6.19 7.70 0.60
CA ASP A 14 5.06 8.40 1.20
C ASP A 14 5.52 9.32 2.34
N LEU A 15 5.53 10.63 2.08
CA LEU A 15 5.88 11.66 3.05
C LEU A 15 4.66 12.21 3.81
N GLN A 16 3.43 11.83 3.42
CA GLN A 16 2.20 12.29 4.06
C GLN A 16 1.74 11.29 5.12
N VAL A 17 1.92 10.00 4.84
CA VAL A 17 1.58 8.87 5.71
C VAL A 17 2.80 7.91 5.73
N PRO A 18 3.81 8.18 6.60
CA PRO A 18 5.06 7.44 6.61
C PRO A 18 4.84 5.91 6.66
N PRO A 19 5.42 5.14 5.72
CA PRO A 19 5.02 3.76 5.48
C PRO A 19 5.35 2.86 6.67
N LYS A 20 6.54 3.03 7.27
CA LYS A 20 6.98 2.19 8.38
C LYS A 20 6.02 2.25 9.57
N GLU A 21 5.75 3.45 10.08
CA GLU A 21 4.91 3.63 11.26
C GLU A 21 3.48 3.16 11.01
N ASN A 22 2.93 3.43 9.82
CA ASN A 22 1.55 3.11 9.49
C ASN A 22 1.35 1.61 9.24
N LEU A 23 2.22 0.99 8.45
CA LEU A 23 2.16 -0.45 8.17
C LEU A 23 2.42 -1.27 9.44
N ASP A 24 3.38 -0.87 10.28
CA ASP A 24 3.65 -1.53 11.56
C ASP A 24 2.43 -1.42 12.50
N ALA A 25 1.79 -0.25 12.58
CA ALA A 25 0.60 -0.03 13.41
C ALA A 25 -0.62 -0.83 12.91
N ILE A 26 -0.87 -0.87 11.60
CA ILE A 26 -1.95 -1.67 10.99
C ILE A 26 -1.72 -3.16 11.28
N ALA A 27 -0.50 -3.66 11.07
CA ALA A 27 -0.15 -5.06 11.35
C ALA A 27 -0.38 -5.41 12.84
N ALA A 28 0.03 -4.53 13.76
CA ALA A 28 -0.19 -4.72 15.19
C ALA A 28 -1.68 -4.76 15.55
N ALA A 29 -2.47 -3.84 14.99
CA ALA A 29 -3.92 -3.78 15.22
C ALA A 29 -4.67 -5.00 14.68
N LEU A 30 -4.30 -5.49 13.49
CA LEU A 30 -4.89 -6.70 12.90
C LEU A 30 -4.59 -7.94 13.75
N LYS A 31 -3.33 -8.08 14.21
CA LYS A 31 -2.92 -9.16 15.14
C LYS A 31 -3.68 -9.09 16.46
N ALA A 32 -3.75 -7.91 17.10
CA ALA A 32 -4.51 -7.72 18.34
C ALA A 32 -6.01 -7.99 18.17
N GLY A 33 -6.54 -7.69 16.98
CA GLY A 33 -7.90 -8.00 16.58
C GLY A 33 -8.17 -9.49 16.36
N GLY A 34 -7.12 -10.31 16.24
CA GLY A 34 -7.21 -11.74 15.95
C GLY A 34 -7.36 -12.08 14.47
N ASN A 35 -7.12 -11.12 13.56
CA ASN A 35 -7.10 -11.41 12.13
C ASN A 35 -5.81 -12.17 11.79
N LYS A 36 -5.94 -13.31 11.11
CA LYS A 36 -4.83 -14.17 10.67
C LYS A 36 -4.58 -14.09 9.17
N ASP A 37 -5.45 -13.39 8.45
CA ASP A 37 -5.45 -13.31 7.00
C ASP A 37 -5.25 -11.85 6.57
N PHE A 38 -3.98 -11.47 6.50
CA PHE A 38 -3.61 -10.15 6.04
C PHE A 38 -2.23 -10.12 5.41
N THR A 39 -2.07 -9.25 4.42
CA THR A 39 -0.82 -8.90 3.78
C THR A 39 -0.55 -7.42 4.06
N VAL A 40 0.66 -7.11 4.52
CA VAL A 40 1.14 -5.74 4.71
C VAL A 40 2.40 -5.58 3.87
N GLN A 41 2.42 -4.60 2.97
CA GLN A 41 3.55 -4.44 2.06
C GLN A 41 3.83 -2.96 1.75
N GLU A 42 5.11 -2.60 1.85
CA GLU A 42 5.64 -1.34 1.35
C GLU A 42 5.99 -1.48 -0.14
N LEU A 43 5.63 -0.48 -0.94
CA LEU A 43 5.85 -0.47 -2.38
C LEU A 43 7.00 0.47 -2.74
N SER A 44 8.12 -0.11 -3.17
CA SER A 44 9.35 0.65 -3.44
C SER A 44 9.15 1.69 -4.54
N GLY A 45 9.74 2.87 -4.33
CA GLY A 45 9.74 3.98 -5.29
C GLY A 45 8.41 4.73 -5.43
N LEU A 46 7.35 4.32 -4.74
CA LEU A 46 6.03 4.95 -4.87
C LEU A 46 5.80 6.03 -3.83
N ASN A 47 5.14 7.12 -4.23
CA ASN A 47 4.70 8.19 -3.34
C ASN A 47 3.34 7.88 -2.67
N HIS A 48 2.81 8.86 -1.94
CA HIS A 48 1.51 8.79 -1.27
C HIS A 48 0.33 8.41 -2.19
N LEU A 49 0.37 8.81 -3.46
CA LEU A 49 -0.68 8.56 -4.45
C LEU A 49 -0.46 7.25 -5.22
N PHE A 50 0.52 6.45 -4.80
CA PHE A 50 1.02 5.27 -5.52
C PHE A 50 1.52 5.58 -6.93
N GLN A 51 2.12 6.74 -7.14
CA GLN A 51 2.82 7.06 -8.38
C GLN A 51 4.32 6.83 -8.17
N THR A 52 5.02 6.42 -9.21
CA THR A 52 6.48 6.37 -9.25
C THR A 52 7.02 7.78 -9.08
N ALA A 53 7.85 7.99 -8.06
CA ALA A 53 8.34 9.31 -7.70
C ALA A 53 9.83 9.29 -7.41
N ASP A 54 10.49 10.44 -7.53
CA ASP A 54 11.91 10.58 -7.22
C ASP A 54 12.11 10.88 -5.74
N THR A 55 11.35 11.81 -5.17
CA THR A 55 11.47 12.18 -3.75
C THR A 55 10.21 11.94 -2.93
N GLY A 56 9.05 11.78 -3.59
CA GLY A 56 7.76 11.62 -2.93
C GLY A 56 7.10 12.93 -2.49
N ALA A 57 7.74 14.06 -2.76
CA ALA A 57 7.26 15.37 -2.36
C ALA A 57 6.00 15.79 -3.17
N PRO A 58 4.99 16.41 -2.55
CA PRO A 58 3.79 16.86 -3.25
C PRO A 58 4.02 17.82 -4.43
N LYS A 59 5.17 18.51 -4.45
CA LYS A 59 5.59 19.35 -5.59
C LYS A 59 5.76 18.57 -6.89
N GLU A 60 6.00 17.25 -6.83
CA GLU A 60 6.15 16.39 -8.01
C GLU A 60 4.80 16.05 -8.66
N TYR A 61 3.68 16.13 -7.93
CA TYR A 61 2.40 15.58 -8.38
C TYR A 61 1.90 16.21 -9.68
N ALA A 62 2.13 17.50 -9.87
CA ALA A 62 1.73 18.21 -11.10
C ALA A 62 2.61 17.86 -12.32
N HIS A 63 3.76 17.24 -12.10
CA HIS A 63 4.72 16.89 -13.14
C HIS A 63 4.77 15.39 -13.44
N ILE A 64 4.26 14.55 -12.53
CA ILE A 64 4.12 13.12 -12.76
C ILE A 64 2.87 12.88 -13.61
N GLU A 65 3.07 12.42 -14.85
CA GLU A 65 1.95 12.06 -15.75
C GLU A 65 1.25 10.76 -15.34
N GLU A 66 1.95 9.86 -14.65
CA GLU A 66 1.40 8.59 -14.17
C GLU A 66 0.29 8.84 -13.15
N THR A 67 -0.94 8.39 -13.43
CA THR A 67 -2.04 8.49 -12.46
C THR A 67 -1.87 7.53 -11.28
N PHE A 68 -1.42 6.31 -11.55
CA PHE A 68 -1.25 5.24 -10.58
C PHE A 68 -0.27 4.21 -11.16
N ALA A 69 0.68 3.75 -10.34
CA ALA A 69 1.72 2.83 -10.80
C ALA A 69 1.11 1.50 -11.30
N PRO A 70 1.39 1.09 -12.55
CA PRO A 70 0.94 -0.21 -13.05
C PRO A 70 1.39 -1.38 -12.18
N SER A 71 2.55 -1.26 -11.52
CA SER A 71 3.07 -2.25 -10.56
C SER A 71 2.18 -2.40 -9.33
N ALA A 72 1.71 -1.29 -8.75
CA ALA A 72 0.77 -1.30 -7.63
C ALA A 72 -0.59 -1.87 -8.07
N MET A 73 -1.09 -1.48 -9.24
CA MET A 73 -2.36 -1.98 -9.78
C MET A 73 -2.30 -3.50 -10.06
N ALA A 74 -1.20 -3.99 -10.62
CA ALA A 74 -0.98 -5.42 -10.85
C ALA A 74 -0.97 -6.19 -9.52
N LEU A 75 -0.24 -5.71 -8.52
CA LEU A 75 -0.20 -6.33 -7.19
C LEU A 75 -1.59 -6.42 -6.55
N ILE A 76 -2.37 -5.33 -6.59
CA ILE A 76 -3.73 -5.31 -6.06
C ILE A 76 -4.62 -6.32 -6.79
N SER A 77 -4.58 -6.34 -8.13
CA SER A 77 -5.33 -7.30 -8.94
C SER A 77 -4.94 -8.75 -8.61
N ASP A 78 -3.66 -9.05 -8.56
CA ASP A 78 -3.15 -10.40 -8.30
C ASP A 78 -3.50 -10.86 -6.89
N TRP A 79 -3.42 -9.97 -5.90
CA TRP A 79 -3.87 -10.26 -4.54
C TRP A 79 -5.37 -10.56 -4.51
N ILE A 80 -6.21 -9.72 -5.14
CA ILE A 80 -7.66 -9.96 -5.20
C ILE A 80 -7.98 -11.30 -5.86
N ARG A 81 -7.33 -11.63 -6.98
CA ARG A 81 -7.51 -12.92 -7.68
C ARG A 81 -7.15 -14.09 -6.79
N LYS A 82 -6.00 -14.02 -6.13
CA LYS A 82 -5.55 -15.04 -5.19
C LYS A 82 -6.53 -15.24 -4.03
N GLU A 83 -6.99 -14.17 -3.39
CA GLU A 83 -7.91 -14.24 -2.26
C GLU A 83 -9.33 -14.69 -2.66
N ALA A 84 -9.79 -14.27 -3.85
CA ALA A 84 -11.09 -14.68 -4.39
C ALA A 84 -11.08 -16.07 -5.05
N ALA A 85 -9.92 -16.72 -5.14
CA ALA A 85 -9.69 -17.95 -5.91
C ALA A 85 -10.13 -17.84 -7.38
N LEU A 86 -9.88 -16.68 -7.99
CA LEU A 86 -10.19 -16.33 -9.39
C LEU A 86 -8.96 -16.42 -10.31
#